data_AF-A0A392NGF3-F1
#
_entry.id   AF-A0A392NGF3-F1
#
_cell.length_a   1.000
_cell.length_b   1.000
_cell.length_c   1.000
_cell.angle_alpha   90.00
_cell.angle_beta   90.00
_cell.angle_gamma   90.00
#
_symmetry.space_group_name_H-M   'P 1'
#
loop_
_entity.id
_entity.type
_entity.pdbx_description
1 polymer ?
#
loop_
_entity_poly.entity_id
_entity_poly.type
_entity_poly.pdbx_seq_one_letter_code
_entity_poly.pdbx_strand_id
1 'polypeptide(L)'
;MPSSVLSSDSMHLGLLAAAAHAAQTNSRFTIFYNPRACPSEFVIPLAKYVKAVYHTRVSVGMRFRMLFETEESSVRRYMGTITGICDLDSVRWPNSHWRSVKVGWDESTAGERQPRVSLWEIEPLTTFPMYPSPFPLRLKRPWPPGLPSFNG
;
A
#
# COMPACT_ATOMS: atom_id res chain seq x y z
N MET A 1 23.33 3.74 -20.44
CA MET A 1 23.25 2.42 -21.11
C MET A 1 24.13 1.46 -20.33
N PRO A 2 23.57 0.45 -19.63
CA PRO A 2 24.39 -0.57 -18.97
C PRO A 2 25.21 -1.36 -20.01
N SER A 3 26.41 -1.77 -19.64
CA SER A 3 27.29 -2.57 -20.51
C SER A 3 26.70 -3.97 -20.72
N SER A 4 26.65 -4.42 -21.97
CA SER A 4 26.00 -5.66 -22.40
C SER A 4 26.86 -6.91 -22.12
N VAL A 5 27.09 -7.23 -20.86
CA VAL A 5 27.86 -8.44 -20.46
C VAL A 5 26.95 -9.67 -20.37
N LEU A 6 25.67 -9.50 -20.03
CA LEU A 6 24.67 -10.56 -19.90
C LEU A 6 23.34 -10.09 -20.49
N SER A 7 22.52 -11.02 -21.00
CA SER A 7 21.14 -10.72 -21.36
C SER A 7 20.31 -10.40 -20.10
N SER A 8 19.24 -9.62 -20.26
CA SER A 8 18.34 -9.30 -19.14
C SER A 8 17.77 -10.57 -18.50
N ASP A 9 17.39 -11.56 -19.30
CA ASP A 9 16.86 -12.84 -18.82
C ASP A 9 17.88 -13.61 -17.97
N SER A 10 19.13 -13.68 -18.42
CA SER A 10 20.20 -14.34 -17.68
C SER A 10 20.50 -13.63 -16.35
N MET A 11 20.40 -12.29 -16.31
CA MET A 11 20.55 -11.55 -15.04
C MET A 11 19.40 -11.86 -14.06
N HIS A 12 18.15 -11.88 -14.53
CA HIS A 12 16.99 -12.18 -13.68
C HIS A 12 17.04 -13.61 -13.14
N LEU A 13 17.33 -14.58 -14.00
CA LEU A 13 17.44 -15.98 -13.60
C LEU A 13 18.64 -16.18 -12.67
N GLY A 14 19.77 -15.54 -12.96
CA GLY A 14 20.98 -15.59 -12.14
C GLY A 14 20.74 -15.06 -10.72
N LEU A 15 19.97 -13.97 -10.56
CA LEU A 15 19.61 -13.44 -9.24
C LEU A 15 18.78 -14.43 -8.43
N LEU A 16 17.76 -15.04 -9.05
CA LEU A 16 16.91 -16.03 -8.38
C LEU A 16 17.71 -17.28 -7.99
N ALA A 17 18.56 -17.77 -8.89
CA ALA A 17 19.43 -18.91 -8.64
C ALA A 17 20.43 -18.63 -7.50
N ALA A 18 21.06 -17.45 -7.49
CA ALA A 18 21.99 -17.06 -6.44
C ALA A 18 21.31 -16.98 -5.07
N ALA A 19 20.13 -16.35 -4.99
CA ALA A 19 19.36 -16.25 -3.75
C ALA A 19 18.91 -17.63 -3.24
N ALA A 20 18.42 -18.50 -4.14
CA ALA A 20 18.00 -19.85 -3.79
C ALA A 20 19.19 -20.70 -3.28
N HIS A 21 20.32 -20.64 -3.97
CA HIS A 21 21.54 -21.35 -3.56
C HIS A 21 22.05 -20.87 -2.20
N ALA A 22 22.08 -19.56 -1.97
CA ALA A 22 22.51 -18.97 -0.71
C ALA A 22 21.60 -19.37 0.47
N ALA A 23 20.28 -19.36 0.26
CA ALA A 23 19.30 -19.79 1.26
C ALA A 23 19.44 -21.29 1.59
N GLN A 24 19.66 -22.15 0.59
CA GLN A 24 19.80 -23.60 0.80
C GLN A 24 21.11 -23.96 1.51
N THR A 25 22.19 -23.25 1.22
CA THR A 25 23.54 -23.55 1.74
C THR A 25 23.91 -22.73 2.97
N ASN A 26 23.04 -21.84 3.44
CA ASN A 26 23.35 -20.83 4.48
C ASN A 26 24.62 -20.03 4.14
N SER A 27 24.84 -19.74 2.86
CA SER A 27 25.97 -18.94 2.39
C SER A 27 25.57 -17.48 2.13
N ARG A 28 26.56 -16.61 2.04
CA ARG A 28 26.33 -15.18 1.76
C ARG A 28 26.23 -14.97 0.25
N PHE A 29 25.38 -14.02 -0.15
CA PHE A 29 25.35 -13.49 -1.51
C PHE A 29 25.26 -11.97 -1.47
N THR A 30 25.64 -11.34 -2.57
CA THR A 30 25.70 -9.87 -2.69
C THR A 30 24.59 -9.37 -3.60
N ILE A 31 23.99 -8.26 -3.23
CA ILE A 31 22.99 -7.53 -4.01
C ILE A 31 23.43 -6.08 -4.17
N PHE A 32 23.04 -5.47 -5.28
CA PHE A 32 23.26 -4.05 -5.53
C PHE A 32 21.93 -3.31 -5.42
N TYR A 33 21.91 -2.21 -4.67
CA TYR A 33 20.74 -1.36 -4.51
C TYR A 33 21.01 0.03 -5.07
N ASN A 34 20.19 0.45 -6.03
CA ASN A 34 20.19 1.81 -6.56
C ASN A 34 18.84 2.49 -6.24
N PRO A 35 18.76 3.34 -5.20
CA PRO A 35 17.50 3.95 -4.77
C PRO A 35 16.88 4.89 -5.81
N ARG A 36 17.69 5.42 -6.75
CA ARG A 36 17.19 6.27 -7.83
C ARG A 36 16.52 5.47 -8.95
N ALA A 37 16.90 4.21 -9.12
CA ALA A 37 16.33 3.32 -10.13
C ALA A 37 15.15 2.49 -9.60
N CYS A 38 15.14 2.20 -8.29
CA CYS A 38 14.05 1.47 -7.65
C CYS A 38 13.58 2.24 -6.41
N PRO A 39 12.40 2.90 -6.46
CA PRO A 39 11.87 3.64 -5.31
C PRO A 39 11.29 2.72 -4.21
N SER A 40 11.09 1.42 -4.49
CA SER A 40 10.59 0.46 -3.51
C SER A 40 11.74 -0.29 -2.82
N GLU A 41 11.81 -0.18 -1.50
CA GLU A 41 12.76 -0.94 -0.68
C GLU A 41 12.47 -2.43 -0.73
N PHE A 42 13.42 -3.25 -1.21
CA PHE A 42 13.32 -4.73 -1.23
C PHE A 42 14.16 -5.43 -0.16
N VAL A 43 14.97 -4.69 0.62
CA VAL A 43 15.63 -5.18 1.83
C VAL A 43 15.03 -4.44 3.01
N ILE A 44 14.23 -5.14 3.80
CA ILE A 44 13.41 -4.54 4.85
C ILE A 44 13.92 -5.03 6.21
N PRO A 45 14.24 -4.13 7.16
CA PRO A 45 14.55 -4.54 8.53
C PRO A 45 13.41 -5.36 9.12
N LEU A 46 13.75 -6.49 9.77
CA LEU A 46 12.75 -7.44 10.28
C LEU A 46 11.70 -6.78 11.19
N ALA A 47 12.12 -5.85 12.06
CA ALA A 47 11.20 -5.13 12.93
C ALA A 47 10.17 -4.26 12.15
N LYS A 48 10.61 -3.60 11.07
CA LYS A 48 9.73 -2.82 10.18
C LYS A 48 8.72 -3.74 9.48
N TYR A 49 9.20 -4.88 8.98
CA TYR A 49 8.35 -5.89 8.34
C TYR A 49 7.30 -6.44 9.30
N VAL A 50 7.69 -6.91 10.49
CA VAL A 50 6.78 -7.49 11.47
C VAL A 50 5.72 -6.47 11.91
N LYS A 51 6.12 -5.23 12.15
CA LYS A 51 5.18 -4.13 12.44
C LYS A 51 4.16 -3.95 11.31
N ALA A 52 4.64 -3.78 10.09
CA ALA A 52 3.80 -3.51 8.92
C ALA A 52 2.81 -4.65 8.62
N VAL A 53 3.26 -5.90 8.69
CA VAL A 53 2.47 -7.07 8.29
C VAL A 53 1.52 -7.52 9.38
N TYR A 54 1.99 -7.60 10.64
CA TYR A 54 1.22 -8.26 11.70
C TYR A 54 0.55 -7.29 12.68
N HIS A 55 1.09 -6.08 12.87
CA HIS A 55 0.59 -5.14 13.88
C HIS A 55 -0.28 -4.02 13.30
N THR A 56 0.03 -3.53 12.10
CA THR A 56 -0.57 -2.33 11.53
C THR A 56 -2.02 -2.51 11.03
N ARG A 57 -2.51 -3.76 10.87
CA ARG A 57 -3.89 -4.14 10.47
C ARG A 57 -4.51 -3.23 9.39
N VAL A 58 -4.10 -3.46 8.15
CA VAL A 58 -4.55 -2.71 6.97
C VAL A 58 -5.81 -3.33 6.36
N SER A 59 -6.76 -2.52 5.92
CA SER A 59 -8.01 -2.96 5.26
C SER A 59 -8.42 -2.03 4.12
N VAL A 60 -9.25 -2.54 3.20
CA VAL A 60 -9.81 -1.77 2.08
C VAL A 60 -10.68 -0.62 2.61
N GLY A 61 -10.54 0.57 2.02
CA GLY A 61 -11.22 1.79 2.44
C GLY A 61 -10.43 2.63 3.45
N MET A 62 -9.36 2.10 4.06
CA MET A 62 -8.52 2.90 4.94
C MET A 62 -7.77 3.97 4.16
N ARG A 63 -7.63 5.16 4.78
CA ARG A 63 -6.72 6.19 4.30
C ARG A 63 -5.29 5.88 4.75
N PHE A 64 -4.33 6.21 3.91
CA PHE A 64 -2.91 6.11 4.24
C PHE A 64 -2.18 7.37 3.82
N ARG A 65 -0.98 7.54 4.38
CA ARG A 65 0.02 8.46 3.87
C ARG A 65 1.31 7.71 3.54
N MET A 66 2.04 8.18 2.56
CA MET A 66 3.35 7.67 2.17
C MET A 66 4.32 8.85 2.07
N LEU A 67 5.54 8.64 2.52
CA LEU A 67 6.63 9.62 2.46
C LEU A 67 7.43 9.37 1.19
N PHE A 68 7.69 10.43 0.43
CA PHE A 68 8.58 10.40 -0.72
C PHE A 68 9.67 11.44 -0.54
N GLU A 69 10.90 11.06 -0.86
CA GLU A 69 12.02 11.97 -1.00
C GLU A 69 11.89 12.72 -2.33
N THR A 70 11.97 14.05 -2.28
CA THR A 70 11.98 14.92 -3.47
C THR A 70 13.41 15.23 -3.89
N GLU A 71 13.59 15.70 -5.12
CA GLU A 71 14.92 16.05 -5.67
C GLU A 71 15.67 17.12 -4.84
N GLU A 72 14.92 17.95 -4.10
CA GLU A 72 15.47 18.98 -3.20
C GLU A 72 15.82 18.44 -1.80
N SER A 73 15.87 17.11 -1.61
CA SER A 73 16.05 16.44 -0.31
C SER A 73 14.94 16.76 0.70
N SER A 74 13.79 17.26 0.25
CA SER A 74 12.62 17.49 1.10
C SER A 74 11.72 16.26 1.11
N VAL A 75 11.12 15.94 2.26
CA VAL A 75 10.19 14.82 2.39
C VAL A 75 8.77 15.32 2.15
N ARG A 76 8.12 14.85 1.08
CA ARG A 76 6.73 15.19 0.77
C ARG A 76 5.78 14.08 1.20
N ARG A 77 4.68 14.48 1.83
CA ARG A 77 3.62 13.58 2.29
C ARG A 77 2.55 13.45 1.23
N TYR A 78 2.17 12.22 0.97
CA TYR A 78 1.22 11.89 -0.07
C TYR A 78 0.16 10.97 0.46
N MET A 79 -1.10 11.30 0.16
CA MET A 79 -2.25 10.61 0.70
C MET A 79 -2.94 9.78 -0.38
N GLY A 80 -3.57 8.71 0.06
CA GLY A 80 -4.44 7.89 -0.78
C GLY A 80 -5.36 7.02 0.05
N THR A 81 -6.13 6.21 -0.67
CA THR A 81 -7.08 5.24 -0.12
C THR A 81 -6.75 3.85 -0.61
N ILE A 82 -6.85 2.86 0.26
CA ILE A 82 -6.60 1.46 -0.08
C ILE A 82 -7.81 0.90 -0.81
N THR A 83 -7.61 0.44 -2.04
CA THR A 83 -8.68 -0.05 -2.91
C THR A 83 -8.74 -1.57 -2.98
N GLY A 84 -7.68 -2.28 -2.55
CA GLY A 84 -7.65 -3.73 -2.55
C GLY A 84 -6.38 -4.28 -1.90
N ILE A 85 -6.44 -5.54 -1.48
CA ILE A 85 -5.28 -6.28 -0.95
C ILE A 85 -5.25 -7.63 -1.67
N CYS A 86 -4.20 -7.87 -2.45
CA CYS A 86 -3.98 -9.13 -3.14
C CYS A 86 -2.53 -9.24 -3.62
N ASP A 87 -2.04 -10.47 -3.76
CA ASP A 87 -0.72 -10.76 -4.31
C ASP A 87 -0.51 -10.04 -5.66
N LEU A 88 0.74 -9.63 -5.91
CA LEU A 88 1.12 -9.03 -7.20
C LEU A 88 1.08 -10.09 -8.31
N ASP A 89 1.61 -11.28 -8.00
CA ASP A 89 1.69 -12.43 -8.88
C ASP A 89 1.51 -13.70 -8.05
N SER A 90 0.25 -14.13 -7.90
CA SER A 90 -0.10 -15.28 -7.07
C SER A 90 0.39 -16.62 -7.65
N VAL A 91 0.73 -16.66 -8.94
CA VAL A 91 1.22 -17.88 -9.61
C VAL A 91 2.68 -18.12 -9.26
N ARG A 92 3.51 -17.06 -9.34
CA ARG A 92 4.95 -17.18 -9.04
C ARG A 92 5.28 -16.95 -7.57
N TRP A 93 4.53 -16.10 -6.87
CA TRP A 93 4.81 -15.65 -5.50
C TRP A 93 3.55 -15.63 -4.63
N PRO A 94 2.94 -16.79 -4.36
CA PRO A 94 1.76 -16.86 -3.51
C PRO A 94 2.06 -16.35 -2.10
N ASN A 95 1.13 -15.59 -1.52
CA ASN A 95 1.24 -14.96 -0.19
C ASN A 95 2.37 -13.94 -0.06
N SER A 96 2.88 -13.39 -1.17
CA SER A 96 3.90 -12.36 -1.13
C SER A 96 3.31 -11.01 -0.73
N HIS A 97 3.87 -10.41 0.32
CA HIS A 97 3.49 -9.05 0.74
C HIS A 97 4.07 -7.95 -0.16
N TRP A 98 4.93 -8.29 -1.12
CA TRP A 98 5.51 -7.35 -2.08
C TRP A 98 4.42 -6.72 -2.97
N ARG A 99 4.26 -5.40 -2.89
CA ARG A 99 3.28 -4.64 -3.68
C ARG A 99 1.85 -5.23 -3.63
N SER A 100 1.51 -5.78 -2.47
CA SER A 100 0.25 -6.48 -2.23
C SER A 100 -0.95 -5.53 -2.01
N VAL A 101 -0.70 -4.24 -1.76
CA VAL A 101 -1.75 -3.25 -1.50
C VAL A 101 -2.02 -2.44 -2.76
N LYS A 102 -3.25 -2.49 -3.28
CA LYS A 102 -3.74 -1.59 -4.33
C LYS A 102 -4.19 -0.28 -3.71
N VAL A 103 -3.81 0.84 -4.32
CA VAL A 103 -4.07 2.17 -3.80
C VAL A 103 -4.64 3.09 -4.88
N GLY A 104 -5.57 3.96 -4.47
CA GLY A 104 -5.99 5.13 -5.23
C GLY A 104 -5.38 6.39 -4.60
N TRP A 105 -4.64 7.16 -5.37
CA TRP A 105 -4.03 8.41 -4.92
C TRP A 105 -5.03 9.57 -5.01
N ASP A 106 -4.97 10.50 -4.06
CA ASP A 106 -5.82 11.69 -4.10
C ASP A 106 -5.48 12.59 -5.32
N GLU A 107 -6.48 13.24 -5.92
CA GLU A 107 -6.44 13.91 -7.24
C GLU A 107 -5.29 14.92 -7.41
N SER A 108 -4.90 15.61 -6.34
CA SER A 108 -3.77 16.57 -6.34
C SER A 108 -2.41 15.93 -6.62
N THR A 109 -2.38 14.61 -6.76
CA THR A 109 -1.17 13.81 -6.91
C THR A 109 -1.28 12.60 -7.86
N ALA A 110 -2.34 12.55 -8.67
CA ALA A 110 -2.73 11.36 -9.43
C ALA A 110 -1.85 11.02 -10.66
N GLY A 111 -1.00 11.93 -11.13
CA GLY A 111 -0.43 11.85 -12.48
C GLY A 111 0.57 10.72 -12.78
N GLU A 112 1.30 10.20 -11.79
CA GLU A 112 2.47 9.35 -12.10
C GLU A 112 2.75 8.26 -11.07
N ARG A 113 1.79 7.96 -10.21
CA ARG A 113 2.06 7.12 -9.05
C ARG A 113 1.78 5.67 -9.27
N GLN A 114 2.61 4.85 -8.63
CA GLN A 114 2.46 3.42 -8.65
C GLN A 114 1.10 3.04 -8.04
N PRO A 115 0.29 2.23 -8.74
CA PRO A 115 -1.04 1.83 -8.27
C PRO A 115 -0.98 0.77 -7.16
N ARG A 116 0.22 0.29 -6.84
CA ARG A 116 0.48 -0.74 -5.83
C ARG A 116 1.68 -0.40 -4.98
N VAL A 117 1.56 -0.68 -3.69
CA VAL A 117 2.59 -0.42 -2.66
C VAL A 117 2.68 -1.61 -1.70
N SER A 118 3.78 -1.68 -0.97
CA SER A 118 4.00 -2.68 0.08
C SER A 118 3.56 -2.15 1.44
N LEU A 119 3.21 -3.06 2.36
CA LEU A 119 2.69 -2.69 3.69
C LEU A 119 3.67 -1.82 4.51
N TRP A 120 4.98 -1.96 4.29
CA TRP A 120 6.03 -1.21 4.98
C TRP A 120 6.35 0.15 4.33
N GLU A 121 5.73 0.47 3.20
CA GLU A 121 5.87 1.77 2.52
C GLU A 121 4.79 2.77 2.98
N ILE A 122 3.69 2.28 3.55
CA ILE A 122 2.55 3.10 3.94
C ILE A 122 2.46 3.29 5.45
N GLU A 123 2.03 4.48 5.85
CA GLU A 123 1.57 4.76 7.19
C GLU A 123 0.04 4.90 7.14
N PRO A 124 -0.71 3.92 7.68
CA PRO A 124 -2.14 4.06 7.72
C PRO A 124 -2.49 5.23 8.62
N LEU A 125 -3.40 6.05 8.12
CA LEU A 125 -4.01 7.08 8.92
C LEU A 125 -5.08 6.38 9.73
N THR A 126 -4.98 6.49 11.04
CA THR A 126 -6.04 6.03 11.93
C THR A 126 -7.28 6.81 11.51
N THR A 127 -8.15 6.14 10.77
CA THR A 127 -9.53 6.57 10.69
C THR A 127 -10.01 6.21 12.08
N PHE A 128 -9.98 7.16 13.01
CA PHE A 128 -10.77 7.01 14.22
C PHE A 128 -12.12 6.46 13.74
N PRO A 129 -12.68 5.40 14.36
CA PRO A 129 -14.05 5.09 14.04
C PRO A 129 -14.76 6.42 14.22
N MET A 130 -15.53 6.85 13.21
CA MET A 130 -16.59 7.81 13.48
C MET A 130 -17.22 7.28 14.77
N TYR A 131 -17.03 8.00 15.88
CA TYR A 131 -17.88 7.79 17.02
C TYR A 131 -19.28 7.81 16.41
N PRO A 132 -20.12 6.79 16.64
CA PRO A 132 -21.50 6.90 16.22
C PRO A 132 -21.97 8.23 16.77
N SER A 133 -22.24 9.19 15.87
CA SER A 133 -22.61 10.53 16.28
C SER A 133 -23.74 10.35 17.28
N PRO A 134 -23.65 10.89 18.51
CA PRO A 134 -24.73 10.76 19.48
C PRO A 134 -26.00 11.50 19.00
N PHE A 135 -25.91 12.23 17.89
CA PHE A 135 -27.06 12.82 17.22
C PHE A 135 -27.70 11.78 16.29
N PRO A 136 -28.90 11.27 16.60
CA PRO A 136 -29.64 10.48 15.65
C PRO A 136 -29.89 11.34 14.42
N LEU A 137 -29.39 10.92 13.26
CA LEU A 137 -29.88 11.40 11.98
C LEU A 137 -31.36 11.03 11.92
N ARG A 138 -32.22 11.96 12.36
CA ARG A 138 -33.67 11.89 12.22
C ARG A 138 -33.94 11.71 10.73
N LEU A 139 -34.15 10.46 10.31
CA LEU A 139 -34.85 10.15 9.09
C LEU A 139 -36.21 10.86 9.22
N LYS A 140 -36.40 11.95 8.45
CA LYS A 140 -37.65 12.68 8.39
C LYS A 140 -38.73 11.68 8.00
N ARG A 141 -39.52 11.26 9.00
CA ARG A 141 -40.73 10.46 8.80
C ARG A 141 -41.66 11.27 7.88
N PRO A 142 -42.16 10.73 6.76
CA PRO A 142 -43.20 11.39 6.00
C PRO A 142 -44.44 11.53 6.90
N TRP A 143 -44.96 12.73 7.03
CA TRP A 143 -46.20 13.00 7.73
C TRP A 143 -47.35 12.31 6.98
N PRO A 144 -48.24 11.51 7.62
CA PRO A 144 -49.43 11.02 6.95
C PRO A 144 -50.44 12.18 6.74
N PRO A 145 -51.10 12.28 5.59
CA PRO A 145 -52.13 13.29 5.38
C PRO A 145 -53.45 12.84 6.02
N GLY A 146 -54.07 13.72 6.80
CA GLY A 146 -55.51 13.67 7.07
C GLY A 146 -55.92 13.50 8.54
N LEU A 147 -56.51 14.56 9.09
CA LEU A 147 -57.61 14.51 10.06
C LEU A 147 -58.49 15.75 9.81
N PRO A 148 -59.83 15.64 9.93
CA PRO A 148 -60.76 16.65 9.47
C PRO A 148 -60.90 17.80 10.48
N SER A 149 -61.17 18.99 9.95
CA SER A 149 -61.56 20.19 10.69
C SER A 149 -62.94 20.01 11.32
N PHE A 150 -63.02 20.24 12.63
CA PHE A 150 -64.29 20.50 13.33
C PHE A 150 -64.38 21.99 13.64
N ASN A 151 -65.45 22.62 13.16
CA ASN A 151 -65.85 23.99 13.49
C ASN A 151 -66.33 24.06 14.94
N GLY A 152 -65.98 25.17 15.60
CA GLY A 152 -66.63 25.75 16.77
C GLY A 152 -66.46 27.25 16.69
#